data_AF-A0A971FY90-F1
#
_entry.id   AF-A0A971FY90-F1
#
_cell.length_a   1.000
_cell.length_b   1.000
_cell.length_c   1.000
_cell.angle_alpha   90.00
_cell.angle_beta   90.00
_cell.angle_gamma   90.00
#
_symmetry.space_group_name_H-M   'P 1'
#
loop_
_entity.id
_entity.type
_entity.pdbx_description
1 polymer ?
#
loop_
_entity_poly.entity_id
_entity_poly.type
_entity_poly.pdbx_seq_one_letter_code
_entity_poly.pdbx_strand_id
1 'polypeptide(L)'
;MGITGWSLVRFLHVTAAMVWVGGQILFSGVVIPAVRSSAPPETFGPIARAAGTRFGVLANFVVIPTLLATGLALAYHRGVTVGMLDDAGYGRMLGTKIALAVVSVALAAGHGILTSRQPVLARTLAAGGLVASLAVVVFATALVP
;
A
#
# COMPACT_ATOMS: atom_id res chain seq x y z
N MET A 1 -31.09 4.64 5.54
CA MET A 1 -29.79 4.39 6.23
C MET A 1 -28.88 5.58 5.96
N GLY A 2 -28.39 6.25 7.01
CA GLY A 2 -27.50 7.40 6.89
C GLY A 2 -26.03 7.01 6.93
N ILE A 3 -25.15 7.94 6.55
CA ILE A 3 -23.70 7.80 6.69
C ILE A 3 -23.38 7.82 8.20
N THR A 4 -22.78 6.74 8.71
CA THR A 4 -22.34 6.66 10.12
C THR A 4 -20.88 7.07 10.26
N GLY A 5 -20.43 7.38 11.48
CA GLY A 5 -19.01 7.63 11.75
C GLY A 5 -18.11 6.46 11.30
N TRP A 6 -18.55 5.22 11.49
CA TRP A 6 -17.83 4.02 11.04
C TRP A 6 -17.79 3.87 9.52
N SER A 7 -18.83 4.33 8.82
CA SER A 7 -18.82 4.41 7.36
C SER A 7 -17.73 5.35 6.88
N LEU A 8 -17.52 6.49 7.56
CA LEU A 8 -16.43 7.43 7.24
C LEU A 8 -15.05 6.84 7.54
N VAL A 9 -14.86 6.15 8.66
CA VAL A 9 -13.57 5.47 8.96
C VAL A 9 -13.24 4.44 7.88
N ARG A 10 -14.23 3.64 7.45
CA ARG A 10 -14.06 2.68 6.35
C ARG A 10 -13.75 3.39 5.03
N PHE A 11 -14.46 4.47 4.72
CA PHE A 11 -14.20 5.27 3.53
C PHE A 11 -12.75 5.76 3.50
N LEU A 12 -12.28 6.41 4.58
CA LEU A 12 -10.90 6.88 4.69
C LEU A 12 -9.88 5.75 4.53
N HIS A 13 -10.13 4.59 5.14
CA HIS A 13 -9.26 3.42 4.99
C HIS A 13 -9.15 2.97 3.53
N VAL A 14 -10.29 2.83 2.85
CA VAL A 14 -10.34 2.38 1.45
C VAL A 14 -9.73 3.41 0.53
N THR A 15 -10.00 4.71 0.72
CA THR A 15 -9.38 5.78 -0.06
C THR A 15 -7.87 5.80 0.12
N ALA A 16 -7.36 5.65 1.34
CA ALA A 16 -5.92 5.55 1.58
C ALA A 16 -5.33 4.30 0.90
N ALA A 17 -6.03 3.16 0.95
CA ALA A 17 -5.61 1.95 0.23
C ALA A 17 -5.58 2.15 -1.30
N MET A 18 -6.55 2.86 -1.86
CA MET A 18 -6.57 3.23 -3.27
C MET A 18 -5.40 4.12 -3.66
N VAL A 19 -5.08 5.12 -2.85
CA VAL A 19 -3.90 5.98 -3.09
C VAL A 19 -2.60 5.16 -3.01
N TRP A 20 -2.52 4.21 -2.07
CA TRP A 20 -1.36 3.34 -1.92
C TRP A 20 -1.16 2.42 -3.13
N VAL A 21 -2.11 1.51 -3.36
CA VAL A 21 -2.02 0.49 -4.42
C VAL A 21 -2.13 1.14 -5.80
N GLY A 22 -3.10 2.04 -5.98
CA GLY A 22 -3.28 2.78 -7.22
C GLY A 22 -2.09 3.69 -7.54
N GLY A 23 -1.46 4.30 -6.53
CA GLY A 23 -0.22 5.05 -6.70
C GLY A 23 0.92 4.18 -7.23
N GLN A 24 1.12 2.98 -6.67
CA GLN A 24 2.13 2.04 -7.16
C GLN A 24 1.88 1.62 -8.62
N ILE A 25 0.62 1.30 -8.96
CA ILE A 25 0.22 0.93 -10.33
C ILE A 25 0.44 2.09 -11.29
N LEU A 26 -0.05 3.28 -10.95
CA LEU A 26 0.07 4.48 -11.78
C LEU A 26 1.53 4.83 -12.03
N PHE A 27 2.35 4.82 -10.98
CA PHE A 27 3.77 5.12 -11.10
C PHE A 27 4.52 4.11 -11.97
N SER A 28 4.36 2.81 -11.67
CA SER A 28 5.11 1.76 -12.35
C SER A 28 4.61 1.47 -13.76
N GLY A 29 3.30 1.55 -13.99
CA GLY A 29 2.66 1.19 -15.25
C GLY A 29 2.44 2.34 -16.22
N VAL A 30 2.36 3.59 -15.74
CA VAL A 30 2.03 4.74 -16.59
C VAL A 30 3.12 5.81 -16.55
N VAL A 31 3.42 6.36 -15.36
CA VAL A 31 4.33 7.51 -15.24
C VAL A 31 5.75 7.15 -15.65
N ILE A 32 6.32 6.09 -15.08
CA ILE A 32 7.70 5.68 -15.38
C ILE A 32 7.85 5.34 -16.87
N PRO A 33 6.99 4.50 -17.50
CA PRO A 33 7.07 4.23 -18.93
C PRO A 33 6.95 5.48 -19.80
N ALA A 34 5.97 6.35 -19.52
CA ALA A 34 5.74 7.57 -20.31
C ALA A 34 6.92 8.55 -20.25
N VAL A 35 7.53 8.74 -19.08
CA VAL A 35 8.72 9.58 -18.94
C VAL A 35 9.92 8.95 -19.66
N ARG A 36 10.09 7.63 -19.57
CA ARG A 36 11.19 6.93 -20.26
C ARG A 36 11.08 6.97 -21.78
N SER A 37 9.86 6.97 -22.33
CA SER A 37 9.65 7.01 -23.78
C SER A 37 9.74 8.42 -24.36
N SER A 38 9.49 9.46 -23.56
CA SER A 38 9.29 10.83 -24.07
C SER A 38 10.40 11.82 -23.67
N ALA A 39 11.17 11.52 -22.62
CA ALA A 39 12.22 12.41 -22.12
C ALA A 39 13.62 11.94 -22.54
N PRO A 40 14.58 12.87 -22.72
CA PRO A 40 15.98 12.51 -22.88
C PRO A 40 16.46 11.62 -21.71
N PRO A 41 17.36 10.64 -21.96
CA PRO A 41 17.83 9.70 -20.93
C PRO A 41 18.37 10.38 -19.66
N GLU A 42 18.97 11.56 -19.85
CA GLU A 42 19.58 12.40 -18.81
C GLU A 42 18.54 12.98 -17.84
N THR A 43 17.31 13.21 -18.33
CA THR A 43 16.23 13.87 -17.56
C THR A 43 15.38 12.87 -16.78
N PHE A 44 15.40 11.58 -17.16
CA PHE A 44 14.60 10.53 -16.51
C PHE A 44 14.93 10.39 -15.02
N GLY A 45 16.21 10.27 -14.68
CA GLY A 45 16.66 10.01 -13.30
C GLY A 45 16.17 11.08 -12.30
N PRO A 46 16.40 12.38 -12.56
CA PRO A 46 15.90 13.46 -11.72
C PRO A 46 14.38 13.49 -11.58
N ILE A 47 13.63 13.32 -12.67
CA ILE A 47 12.15 13.32 -12.64
C ILE A 47 11.61 12.14 -11.85
N ALA A 48 12.12 10.93 -12.11
CA ALA A 48 11.70 9.71 -11.41
C ALA A 48 11.99 9.82 -9.91
N ARG A 49 13.17 10.36 -9.53
CA ARG A 49 13.52 10.60 -8.13
C ARG A 49 12.59 11.63 -7.48
N ALA A 50 12.37 12.77 -8.12
CA ALA A 50 11.51 13.82 -7.57
C ALA A 50 10.06 13.32 -7.35
N ALA A 51 9.52 12.59 -8.33
CA ALA A 51 8.19 12.03 -8.26
C ALA A 51 8.10 10.93 -7.19
N GLY A 52 9.09 10.04 -7.11
CA GLY A 52 9.21 9.03 -6.06
C GLY A 52 9.34 9.61 -4.66
N THR A 53 10.13 10.69 -4.47
CA THR A 53 10.24 11.38 -3.18
C THR A 53 8.93 12.02 -2.76
N ARG A 54 8.22 12.70 -3.68
CA ARG A 54 6.91 13.29 -3.39
C ARG A 54 5.88 12.24 -2.99
N PHE A 55 5.82 11.13 -3.74
CA PHE A 55 4.95 10.01 -3.39
C PHE A 55 5.35 9.40 -2.04
N GLY A 56 6.64 9.22 -1.78
CA GLY A 56 7.16 8.70 -0.50
C GLY A 56 6.79 9.58 0.69
N VAL A 57 6.86 10.91 0.56
CA VAL A 57 6.43 11.86 1.61
C VAL A 57 4.93 11.73 1.86
N LEU A 58 4.11 11.76 0.80
CA LEU A 58 2.65 11.57 0.93
C LEU A 58 2.31 10.22 1.58
N ALA A 59 3.01 9.17 1.14
CA ALA A 59 2.84 7.82 1.63
C ALA A 59 3.16 7.70 3.13
N ASN A 60 4.32 8.20 3.55
CA ASN A 60 4.81 8.06 4.93
C ASN A 60 4.04 8.92 5.93
N PHE A 61 3.62 10.12 5.55
CA PHE A 61 3.02 11.07 6.48
C PHE A 61 1.50 11.12 6.43
N VAL A 62 0.88 10.64 5.34
CA VAL A 62 -0.58 10.70 5.18
C VAL A 62 -1.16 9.31 4.99
N VAL A 63 -0.71 8.57 3.97
CA VAL A 63 -1.36 7.31 3.57
C VAL A 63 -1.16 6.20 4.59
N ILE A 64 0.09 5.91 4.99
CA ILE A 64 0.41 4.87 5.97
C ILE A 64 -0.23 5.17 7.33
N PRO A 65 -0.10 6.38 7.91
CA PRO A 65 -0.77 6.71 9.17
C PRO A 65 -2.29 6.55 9.08
N THR A 66 -2.90 7.00 7.98
CA THR A 66 -4.35 6.83 7.76
C THR A 66 -4.73 5.36 7.70
N LEU A 67 -3.99 4.53 6.96
CA LEU A 67 -4.23 3.09 6.85
C LEU A 67 -4.13 2.38 8.21
N LEU A 68 -3.07 2.69 8.98
CA LEU A 68 -2.84 2.10 10.30
C LEU A 68 -3.93 2.51 11.30
N ALA A 69 -4.18 3.81 11.43
CA ALA A 69 -5.15 4.33 12.39
C ALA A 69 -6.57 3.82 12.09
N THR A 70 -7.00 3.90 10.83
CA THR A 70 -8.34 3.43 10.43
C THR A 70 -8.44 1.92 10.45
N GLY A 71 -7.37 1.18 10.09
CA GLY A 71 -7.34 -0.27 10.14
C GLY A 71 -7.47 -0.79 11.58
N LEU A 72 -6.74 -0.19 12.52
CA LEU A 72 -6.83 -0.53 13.94
C LEU A 72 -8.20 -0.18 14.52
N ALA A 73 -8.73 1.00 14.19
CA ALA A 73 -10.06 1.42 14.62
C ALA A 73 -11.16 0.45 14.13
N LEU A 74 -11.06 0.01 12.87
CA LEU A 74 -12.00 -0.95 12.26
C LEU A 74 -11.87 -2.37 12.83
N ALA A 75 -10.68 -2.78 13.25
CA ALA A 75 -10.44 -4.06 13.93
C ALA A 75 -11.03 -4.02 15.35
N TYR A 76 -10.76 -2.94 16.08
CA TYR A 76 -11.31 -2.70 17.41
C TYR A 76 -12.85 -2.66 17.40
N HIS A 77 -13.45 -1.93 16.45
CA HIS A 77 -14.91 -1.86 16.29
C HIS A 77 -15.56 -3.22 16.07
N ARG A 78 -14.86 -4.14 15.40
CA ARG A 78 -15.33 -5.50 15.14
C ARG A 78 -15.02 -6.48 16.27
N GLY A 79 -14.41 -6.02 17.37
CA GLY A 79 -14.04 -6.87 18.50
C GLY A 79 -12.93 -7.86 18.17
N VAL A 80 -12.09 -7.59 17.16
CA VAL A 80 -11.00 -8.49 16.77
C VAL A 80 -9.95 -8.53 17.87
N THR A 81 -9.66 -9.73 18.38
CA THR A 81 -8.54 -9.98 19.31
C THR A 81 -7.40 -10.69 18.59
N VAL A 82 -6.19 -10.65 19.18
CA VAL A 82 -5.01 -11.30 18.57
C VAL A 82 -5.22 -12.81 18.44
N GLY A 83 -5.86 -13.45 19.42
CA GLY A 83 -6.17 -14.89 19.37
C GLY A 83 -7.11 -15.29 18.25
N MET A 84 -7.99 -14.38 17.81
CA MET A 84 -8.91 -14.63 16.69
C MET A 84 -8.20 -14.68 15.33
N LEU A 85 -6.94 -14.23 15.21
CA LEU A 85 -6.25 -14.20 13.92
C LEU A 85 -5.86 -15.59 13.41
N ASP A 86 -5.81 -16.59 14.29
CA ASP A 86 -5.48 -17.98 13.93
C ASP A 86 -6.73 -18.83 13.63
N ASP A 87 -7.91 -18.33 14.02
CA ASP A 87 -9.20 -18.99 13.82
C ASP A 87 -9.49 -19.18 12.33
N ALA A 88 -9.96 -20.40 11.98
CA ALA A 88 -10.34 -20.70 10.61
C ALA A 88 -11.51 -19.81 10.14
N GLY A 89 -11.47 -19.40 8.87
CA GLY A 89 -12.46 -18.49 8.29
C GLY A 89 -12.02 -17.03 8.39
N TYR A 90 -12.84 -16.18 9.02
CA TYR A 90 -12.66 -14.73 9.07
C TYR A 90 -11.30 -14.32 9.67
N GLY A 91 -10.93 -14.94 10.79
CA GLY A 91 -9.72 -14.69 11.56
C GLY A 91 -8.45 -14.80 10.72
N ARG A 92 -8.24 -15.98 10.13
CA ARG A 92 -7.09 -16.28 9.28
C ARG A 92 -7.01 -15.41 8.03
N MET A 93 -8.15 -15.06 7.42
CA MET A 93 -8.17 -14.13 6.28
C MET A 93 -7.73 -12.72 6.70
N LEU A 94 -8.21 -12.24 7.86
CA LEU A 94 -7.80 -10.96 8.41
C LEU A 94 -6.32 -10.95 8.79
N GLY A 95 -5.84 -11.99 9.48
CA GLY A 95 -4.44 -12.17 9.86
C GLY A 95 -3.52 -12.16 8.64
N THR A 96 -3.90 -12.93 7.59
CA THR A 96 -3.18 -12.95 6.31
C THR A 96 -3.12 -11.56 5.67
N LYS A 97 -4.23 -10.83 5.65
CA LYS A 97 -4.29 -9.47 5.11
C LYS A 97 -3.35 -8.51 5.86
N ILE A 98 -3.33 -8.58 7.19
CA ILE A 98 -2.46 -7.75 8.03
C ILE A 98 -0.99 -8.08 7.75
N ALA A 99 -0.63 -9.36 7.71
CA ALA A 99 0.73 -9.80 7.41
C ALA A 99 1.19 -9.31 6.02
N LEU A 100 0.35 -9.46 4.99
CA LEU A 100 0.63 -8.95 3.64
C LEU A 100 0.79 -7.42 3.61
N ALA A 101 -0.01 -6.68 4.38
CA ALA A 101 0.12 -5.23 4.48
C ALA A 101 1.46 -4.82 5.12
N VAL A 102 1.87 -5.49 6.20
CA VAL A 102 3.18 -5.27 6.84
C VAL A 102 4.32 -5.59 5.87
N VAL A 103 4.26 -6.71 5.16
CA VAL A 103 5.25 -7.08 4.14
C VAL A 103 5.31 -6.03 3.03
N SER A 104 4.16 -5.56 2.53
CA SER A 104 4.12 -4.55 1.47
C SER A 104 4.78 -3.23 1.91
N VAL A 105 4.52 -2.77 3.14
CA VAL A 105 5.16 -1.57 3.69
C VAL A 105 6.67 -1.78 3.89
N ALA A 106 7.09 -2.93 4.40
CA ALA A 106 8.51 -3.26 4.59
C ALA A 106 9.27 -3.29 3.25
N LEU A 107 8.68 -3.89 2.21
CA LEU A 107 9.25 -3.91 0.87
C LEU A 107 9.33 -2.50 0.27
N ALA A 108 8.32 -1.65 0.49
CA ALA A 108 8.35 -0.25 0.06
C ALA A 108 9.45 0.57 0.77
N ALA A 109 9.63 0.37 2.08
CA ALA A 109 10.71 0.99 2.83
C ALA A 109 12.08 0.53 2.32
N GLY A 110 12.26 -0.77 2.11
CA GLY A 110 13.46 -1.35 1.51
C GLY A 110 13.75 -0.76 0.12
N HIS A 111 12.74 -0.67 -0.74
CA HIS A 111 12.85 -0.02 -2.04
C HIS A 111 13.41 1.41 -1.91
N GLY A 112 12.85 2.23 -1.02
CA GLY A 112 13.29 3.61 -0.79
C GLY A 112 14.74 3.72 -0.34
N ILE A 113 15.20 2.82 0.54
CA ILE A 113 16.57 2.80 1.08
C ILE A 113 17.58 2.36 0.00
N LEU A 114 17.21 1.40 -0.85
CA LEU A 114 18.11 0.79 -1.82
C LEU A 114 18.10 1.47 -3.19
N THR A 115 17.13 2.35 -3.49
CA THR A 115 16.96 2.92 -4.84
C THR A 115 18.20 3.62 -5.39
N SER A 116 19.02 4.24 -4.53
CA SER A 116 20.25 4.93 -4.94
C SER A 116 21.50 4.04 -4.92
N ARG A 117 21.46 2.88 -4.24
CA ARG A 117 22.62 2.00 -4.04
C ARG A 117 22.58 0.76 -4.92
N GLN A 118 21.40 0.16 -5.07
CA GLN A 118 21.21 -1.12 -5.76
C GLN A 118 19.91 -1.08 -6.60
N PRO A 119 19.94 -0.47 -7.79
CA PRO A 119 18.72 -0.20 -8.56
C PRO A 119 18.00 -1.46 -9.04
N VAL A 120 18.73 -2.56 -9.27
CA VAL A 120 18.12 -3.85 -9.66
C VAL A 120 17.31 -4.43 -8.50
N LEU A 121 17.90 -4.52 -7.31
CA LEU A 121 17.20 -5.01 -6.11
C LEU A 121 16.06 -4.07 -5.70
N ALA A 122 16.22 -2.76 -5.84
CA ALA A 122 15.14 -1.82 -5.59
C ALA A 122 13.92 -2.10 -6.49
N ARG A 123 14.11 -2.46 -7.76
CA ARG A 123 13.01 -2.77 -8.67
C ARG A 123 12.30 -4.08 -8.31
N THR A 124 13.02 -5.11 -7.86
CA THR A 124 12.40 -6.36 -7.41
C THR A 124 11.60 -6.15 -6.12
N LEU A 125 12.11 -5.34 -5.18
CA LEU A 125 11.38 -4.95 -3.98
C LEU A 125 10.09 -4.18 -4.31
N ALA A 126 10.15 -3.25 -5.26
CA ALA A 126 8.95 -2.51 -5.71
C ALA A 126 7.90 -3.44 -6.34
N ALA A 127 8.33 -4.34 -7.23
CA ALA A 127 7.43 -5.31 -7.85
C ALA A 127 6.81 -6.26 -6.82
N GLY A 128 7.62 -6.80 -5.90
CA GLY A 128 7.14 -7.63 -4.79
C GLY A 128 6.17 -6.88 -3.88
N GLY A 129 6.47 -5.62 -3.56
CA GLY A 129 5.61 -4.75 -2.76
C GLY A 129 4.25 -4.51 -3.40
N LEU A 130 4.21 -4.30 -4.72
CA LEU A 130 2.98 -4.18 -5.50
C LEU A 130 2.17 -5.49 -5.51
N VAL A 131 2.83 -6.64 -5.75
CA VAL A 131 2.17 -7.95 -5.71
C VAL A 131 1.56 -8.21 -4.33
N ALA A 132 2.30 -7.93 -3.25
CA ALA A 132 1.79 -8.04 -1.89
C ALA A 132 0.58 -7.10 -1.68
N SER A 133 0.65 -5.87 -2.16
CA SER A 133 -0.46 -4.90 -2.12
C SER A 133 -1.71 -5.36 -2.87
N LEU A 134 -1.55 -5.96 -4.06
CA LEU A 134 -2.65 -6.55 -4.80
C LEU A 134 -3.27 -7.74 -4.06
N ALA A 135 -2.44 -8.58 -3.43
CA ALA A 135 -2.91 -9.66 -2.57
C ALA A 135 -3.71 -9.12 -1.37
N VAL A 136 -3.28 -8.02 -0.73
CA VAL A 136 -4.06 -7.34 0.33
C VAL A 136 -5.45 -6.97 -0.17
N VAL A 137 -5.58 -6.47 -1.40
CA VAL A 137 -6.89 -6.12 -2.00
C VAL A 137 -7.74 -7.37 -2.22
N VAL A 138 -7.18 -8.45 -2.76
CA VAL A 138 -7.90 -9.73 -2.95
C VAL A 138 -8.44 -10.27 -1.63
N PHE A 139 -7.61 -10.31 -0.59
CA PHE A 139 -8.07 -10.72 0.74
C PHE A 139 -9.10 -9.74 1.30
N ALA A 140 -8.94 -8.43 1.08
CA ALA A 140 -9.93 -7.45 1.51
C ALA A 140 -11.31 -7.66 0.88
N THR A 141 -11.37 -8.05 -0.40
CA THR A 141 -12.65 -8.34 -1.07
C THR A 141 -13.27 -9.65 -0.60
N ALA A 142 -12.46 -10.64 -0.20
CA ALA A 142 -12.95 -11.89 0.39
C ALA A 142 -13.45 -11.72 1.85
N LEU A 143 -13.08 -10.63 2.51
CA LEU A 143 -13.50 -10.26 3.88
C LEU A 143 -14.86 -9.54 3.93
N VAL A 144 -15.54 -9.36 2.79
CA VAL A 144 -16.89 -8.79 2.73
C VAL A 144 -17.88 -9.90 3.14
N PRO A 145 -18.73 -9.67 4.16
CA PRO A 145 -19.76 -10.63 4.56
C PRO A 145 -20.81 -10.83 3.47
#